data_AF-A0A7X9F9G4-F1
#
_entry.id   AF-A0A7X9F9G4-F1
#
_cell.length_a   1.000
_cell.length_b   1.000
_cell.length_c   1.000
_cell.angle_alpha   90.00
_cell.angle_beta   90.00
_cell.angle_gamma   90.00
#
_symmetry.space_group_name_H-M   'P 1'
#
loop_
_entity.id
_entity.type
_entity.pdbx_description
1 polymer ?
#
loop_
_entity_poly.entity_id
_entity_poly.type
_entity_poly.pdbx_seq_one_letter_code
_entity_poly.pdbx_strand_id
1 'polypeptide(L)'
;MALAGAFDCFSGIRREQYLATDAKGTTFIETLIRYGNNVKTVRNSSRNTLFGEDNGFSMKCPEPPDAPEWPKLDKLNREKEVIGIYLSSHPLDDFRLEIETFTSTTLSELKELANFIDRDVTVAGMVTDTRNGIGKTGKPYNTFTLQDYTDSFRFAVFDKDSVEFGKFLVNGFFLLVKGRVQKKRGNENEPEFRIKTINLLSSVRDELIKNVTIKVKAADINQELINQIKQYIKNNPGETELRFLVYDPESKISLPLFSRSIRIRLNNDLTTFLEDHPALDFKVN
;
A
#
# COMPACT_ATOMS: atom_id res chain seq x y z
N MET A 1 -10.90 18.50 -6.65
CA MET A 1 -11.65 17.74 -7.68
C MET A 1 -10.73 16.88 -8.54
N ALA A 2 -9.79 17.44 -9.31
CA ALA A 2 -8.86 16.65 -10.13
C ALA A 2 -8.03 15.64 -9.30
N LEU A 3 -7.48 16.09 -8.16
CA LEU A 3 -6.76 15.21 -7.22
C LEU A 3 -7.62 14.08 -6.62
N ALA A 4 -8.92 14.33 -6.47
CA ALA A 4 -9.88 13.38 -5.93
C ALA A 4 -10.41 12.38 -7.00
N GLY A 5 -9.88 12.43 -8.24
CA GLY A 5 -10.30 11.52 -9.32
C GLY A 5 -11.57 11.92 -10.05
N ALA A 6 -12.15 13.10 -9.78
CA ALA A 6 -13.39 13.53 -10.42
C ALA A 6 -13.31 13.67 -11.96
N PHE A 7 -12.10 13.74 -12.51
CA PHE A 7 -11.84 13.90 -13.95
C PHE A 7 -11.21 12.66 -14.59
N ASP A 8 -11.15 11.54 -13.87
CA ASP A 8 -10.55 10.30 -14.39
C ASP A 8 -11.36 9.67 -15.54
N CYS A 9 -12.59 10.12 -15.77
CA CYS A 9 -13.41 9.71 -16.91
C CYS A 9 -12.91 10.27 -18.26
N PHE A 10 -12.05 11.29 -18.25
CA PHE A 10 -11.49 11.87 -19.48
C PHE A 10 -10.26 11.08 -19.93
N SER A 11 -10.47 10.12 -20.84
CA SER A 11 -9.39 9.34 -21.44
C SER A 11 -8.40 10.26 -22.16
N GLY A 12 -7.12 10.17 -21.80
CA GLY A 12 -6.03 10.91 -22.45
C GLY A 12 -5.42 12.06 -21.62
N ILE A 13 -5.96 12.35 -20.44
CA ILE A 13 -5.35 13.29 -19.49
C ILE A 13 -5.20 12.61 -18.14
N ARG A 14 -3.97 12.56 -17.62
CA ARG A 14 -3.68 12.00 -16.29
C ARG A 14 -3.85 13.06 -15.20
N ARG A 15 -4.10 12.63 -13.95
CA ARG A 15 -4.30 13.53 -12.79
C ARG A 15 -3.15 14.53 -12.62
N GLU A 16 -1.93 14.08 -12.90
CA GLU A 16 -0.68 14.81 -12.84
C GLU A 16 -0.67 16.00 -13.80
N GLN A 17 -1.17 15.78 -15.02
CA GLN A 17 -1.13 16.76 -16.11
C GLN A 17 -2.08 17.94 -15.83
N TYR A 18 -3.16 17.72 -15.09
CA TYR A 18 -4.05 18.81 -14.65
C TYR A 18 -3.35 19.84 -13.74
N LEU A 19 -2.39 19.39 -12.93
CA LEU A 19 -1.66 20.25 -11.99
C LEU A 19 -0.28 20.67 -12.50
N ALA A 20 0.16 20.15 -13.64
CA ALA A 20 1.40 20.56 -14.26
C ALA A 20 1.37 22.06 -14.59
N THR A 21 2.49 22.72 -14.32
CA THR A 21 2.67 24.16 -14.52
C THR A 21 3.51 24.46 -15.75
N ASP A 22 3.09 25.46 -16.52
CA ASP A 22 3.90 26.15 -17.54
C ASP A 22 5.14 26.83 -16.89
N ALA A 23 6.14 27.19 -17.68
CA ALA A 23 7.23 28.11 -17.36
C ALA A 23 6.75 29.43 -16.71
N LYS A 24 5.49 29.82 -16.93
CA LYS A 24 4.85 31.00 -16.29
C LYS A 24 4.18 30.69 -14.95
N GLY A 25 4.26 29.46 -14.44
CA GLY A 25 3.64 29.02 -13.19
C GLY A 25 2.13 28.81 -13.25
N THR A 26 1.50 28.96 -14.43
CA THR A 26 0.06 28.70 -14.63
C THR A 26 -0.20 27.20 -14.72
N THR A 27 -1.19 26.69 -14.00
CA THR A 27 -1.55 25.27 -14.07
C THR A 27 -2.31 24.94 -15.35
N PHE A 28 -2.30 23.67 -15.77
CA PHE A 28 -3.09 23.25 -16.92
C PHE A 28 -4.60 23.46 -16.70
N ILE A 29 -5.11 23.24 -15.47
CA ILE A 29 -6.50 23.57 -15.13
C ILE A 29 -6.81 25.06 -15.39
N GLU A 30 -5.95 25.99 -14.98
CA GLU A 30 -6.15 27.42 -15.22
C GLU A 30 -6.17 27.73 -16.72
N THR A 31 -5.35 27.04 -17.51
CA THR A 31 -5.31 27.14 -18.96
C THR A 31 -6.63 26.65 -19.59
N LEU A 32 -7.16 25.53 -19.11
CA LEU A 32 -8.46 24.99 -19.52
C LEU A 32 -9.62 25.92 -19.15
N ILE A 33 -9.60 26.52 -17.95
CA ILE A 33 -10.60 27.51 -17.52
C ILE A 33 -10.57 28.73 -18.45
N ARG A 34 -9.37 29.25 -18.75
CA ARG A 34 -9.20 30.39 -19.67
C ARG A 34 -9.69 30.07 -21.08
N TYR A 35 -9.36 28.89 -21.59
CA TYR A 35 -9.85 28.41 -22.88
C TYR A 35 -11.38 28.32 -22.90
N GLY A 36 -12.00 27.69 -21.90
CA GLY A 36 -13.45 27.58 -21.80
C GLY A 36 -14.17 28.93 -21.73
N ASN A 37 -13.60 29.90 -21.00
CA ASN A 37 -14.13 31.27 -20.95
C ASN A 37 -14.00 31.98 -22.30
N ASN A 38 -12.89 31.81 -23.00
CA ASN A 38 -12.68 32.40 -24.33
C ASN A 38 -13.66 31.82 -25.36
N VAL A 39 -13.86 30.50 -25.37
CA VAL A 39 -14.84 29.84 -26.25
C VAL A 39 -16.25 30.35 -25.99
N LYS A 40 -16.66 30.51 -24.72
CA LYS A 40 -17.96 31.09 -24.36
C LYS A 40 -18.12 32.52 -24.87
N THR A 41 -17.09 33.36 -24.69
CA THR A 41 -17.11 34.76 -25.15
C THR A 41 -17.23 34.85 -26.67
N VAL A 42 -16.44 34.07 -27.41
CA VAL A 42 -16.50 34.01 -28.89
C VAL A 42 -17.85 33.48 -29.38
N ARG A 43 -18.43 32.49 -28.70
CA ARG A 43 -19.76 31.98 -29.02
C ARG A 43 -20.86 33.02 -28.78
N ASN A 44 -20.76 33.80 -27.70
CA ASN A 44 -21.73 34.85 -27.39
C ASN A 44 -21.62 36.05 -28.34
N SER A 45 -20.40 36.42 -28.75
CA SER A 45 -20.20 37.51 -29.72
C SER A 45 -20.65 37.13 -31.13
N SER A 46 -20.34 35.90 -31.59
CA SER A 46 -20.80 35.39 -32.89
C SER A 46 -22.33 35.29 -32.98
N ARG A 47 -23.03 34.92 -31.91
CA ARG A 47 -24.51 34.91 -31.86
C ARG A 47 -25.14 36.30 -31.96
N ASN A 48 -24.41 37.37 -31.59
CA ASN A 48 -24.85 38.76 -31.75
C ASN A 48 -24.48 39.36 -33.11
N THR A 49 -23.89 38.57 -34.02
CA THR A 49 -23.52 39.01 -35.37
C THR A 49 -24.57 38.50 -36.35
N LEU A 50 -25.24 39.40 -37.08
CA LEU A 50 -26.35 39.08 -38.00
C LEU A 50 -25.96 38.25 -39.24
N PHE A 51 -24.68 37.93 -39.37
CA PHE A 51 -24.12 37.04 -40.38
C PHE A 51 -23.41 35.91 -39.64
N GLY A 52 -24.18 34.90 -39.26
CA GLY A 52 -23.68 33.65 -38.67
C GLY A 52 -22.97 32.78 -39.69
N GLU A 53 -22.07 33.35 -40.49
CA GLU A 53 -21.11 32.57 -41.25
C GLU A 53 -20.04 32.08 -40.29
N ASP A 54 -19.87 30.76 -40.30
CA ASP A 54 -18.88 29.98 -39.57
C ASP A 54 -17.46 30.38 -40.02
N ASN A 55 -17.02 31.56 -39.59
CA ASN A 55 -15.65 32.02 -39.75
C ASN A 55 -14.79 31.18 -38.81
N GLY A 56 -14.40 29.98 -39.26
CA GLY A 56 -13.06 29.36 -39.21
C GLY A 56 -12.16 29.58 -37.99
N PHE A 57 -12.65 30.03 -36.85
CA PHE A 57 -11.92 30.15 -35.60
C PHE A 57 -11.83 28.74 -35.01
N SER A 58 -10.99 27.91 -35.62
CA SER A 58 -10.48 26.69 -35.02
C SER A 58 -9.60 27.09 -33.84
N MET A 59 -10.24 27.42 -32.73
CA MET A 59 -9.56 27.72 -31.48
C MET A 59 -8.88 26.43 -31.01
N LYS A 60 -7.55 26.36 -31.19
CA LYS A 60 -6.78 25.16 -30.87
C LYS A 60 -7.01 24.79 -29.40
N CYS A 61 -7.52 23.57 -29.18
CA CYS A 61 -7.67 23.03 -27.84
C CYS A 61 -6.28 22.92 -27.20
N PRO A 62 -6.07 23.41 -25.97
CA PRO A 62 -4.80 23.26 -25.29
C PRO A 62 -4.53 21.77 -25.04
N GLU A 63 -3.37 21.31 -25.46
CA GLU A 63 -2.93 19.93 -25.26
C GLU A 63 -2.40 19.76 -23.83
N PRO A 64 -2.61 18.58 -23.21
CA PRO A 64 -2.10 18.33 -21.87
C PRO A 64 -0.56 18.38 -21.89
N PRO A 65 0.06 19.12 -20.95
CA PRO A 65 1.51 19.18 -20.86
C PRO A 65 2.08 17.81 -20.51
N ASP A 66 3.32 17.56 -20.91
CA ASP A 66 4.02 16.38 -20.42
C ASP A 66 4.32 16.56 -18.92
N ALA A 67 4.03 15.52 -18.15
CA ALA A 67 4.18 15.53 -16.71
C ALA A 67 4.62 14.13 -16.25
N PRO A 68 5.64 14.06 -15.37
CA PRO A 68 6.07 12.78 -14.82
C PRO A 68 4.91 12.14 -14.07
N GLU A 69 4.72 10.85 -14.28
CA GLU A 69 3.74 10.07 -13.55
C GLU A 69 4.07 10.08 -12.06
N TRP A 70 3.07 10.33 -11.21
CA TRP A 70 3.30 10.29 -9.77
C TRP A 70 3.46 8.84 -9.33
N PRO A 71 4.38 8.57 -8.37
CA PRO A 71 4.40 7.30 -7.67
C PRO A 71 3.01 6.98 -7.11
N LYS A 72 2.61 5.71 -7.14
CA LYS A 72 1.31 5.23 -6.65
C LYS A 72 0.99 5.77 -5.26
N LEU A 73 1.97 5.73 -4.34
CA LEU A 73 1.81 6.23 -2.97
C LEU A 73 1.54 7.74 -2.92
N ASP A 74 2.25 8.54 -3.72
CA ASP A 74 2.06 9.99 -3.76
C ASP A 74 0.68 10.36 -4.32
N LYS A 75 0.23 9.63 -5.34
CA LYS A 75 -1.12 9.78 -5.90
C LYS A 75 -2.19 9.49 -4.85
N LEU A 76 -2.04 8.40 -4.09
CA LEU A 76 -2.96 8.03 -3.00
C LEU A 76 -2.93 9.04 -1.84
N ASN A 77 -1.76 9.56 -1.47
CA ASN A 77 -1.62 10.58 -0.42
C ASN A 77 -2.33 11.88 -0.81
N ARG A 78 -2.18 12.33 -2.07
CA ARG A 78 -2.87 13.52 -2.59
C ARG A 78 -4.39 13.32 -2.66
N GLU A 79 -4.85 12.12 -3.00
CA GLU A 79 -6.28 11.77 -2.97
C GLU A 79 -6.83 11.87 -1.54
N LYS A 80 -6.11 11.27 -0.58
CA LYS A 80 -6.45 11.35 0.86
C LYS A 80 -6.44 12.77 1.39
N GLU A 81 -5.52 13.64 0.97
CA GLU A 81 -5.48 15.03 1.42
C GLU A 81 -6.78 15.78 1.09
N VAL A 82 -7.41 15.45 -0.04
CA VAL A 82 -8.64 16.10 -0.50
C VAL A 82 -9.90 15.41 0.02
N ILE A 83 -9.92 14.07 0.05
CA ILE A 83 -11.11 13.28 0.43
C ILE A 83 -11.14 12.97 1.95
N GLY A 84 -9.97 12.93 2.59
CA GLY A 84 -9.79 12.53 3.99
C GLY A 84 -9.53 11.03 4.18
N ILE A 85 -9.85 10.20 3.18
CA ILE A 85 -9.70 8.74 3.21
C ILE A 85 -9.08 8.22 1.90
N TYR A 86 -8.49 7.02 1.94
CA TYR A 86 -8.08 6.31 0.72
C TYR A 86 -9.32 5.65 0.10
N LEU A 87 -9.80 6.19 -1.04
CA LEU A 87 -11.01 5.69 -1.70
C LEU A 87 -10.69 4.61 -2.73
N SER A 88 -9.64 4.81 -3.52
CA SER A 88 -9.31 3.93 -4.65
C SER A 88 -8.62 2.62 -4.23
N SER A 89 -7.63 2.70 -3.34
CA SER A 89 -6.87 1.55 -2.82
C SER A 89 -6.12 1.96 -1.55
N HIS A 90 -5.90 1.04 -0.62
CA HIS A 90 -5.11 1.33 0.58
C HIS A 90 -3.61 1.12 0.30
N PRO A 91 -2.71 2.00 0.77
CA PRO A 91 -1.26 1.81 0.59
C PRO A 91 -0.71 0.48 1.13
N LEU A 92 -1.41 -0.14 2.08
CA LEU A 92 -1.04 -1.44 2.66
C LEU A 92 -1.46 -2.65 1.82
N ASP A 93 -2.28 -2.46 0.78
CA ASP A 93 -2.78 -3.56 -0.05
C ASP A 93 -1.62 -4.36 -0.66
N ASP A 94 -0.52 -3.68 -1.00
CA ASP A 94 0.69 -4.30 -1.55
C ASP A 94 1.41 -5.23 -0.54
N PHE A 95 1.07 -5.14 0.75
CA PHE A 95 1.64 -5.93 1.85
C PHE A 95 0.60 -6.76 2.60
N ARG A 96 -0.57 -6.98 2.00
CA ARG A 96 -1.70 -7.66 2.63
C ARG A 96 -1.32 -9.05 3.16
N LEU A 97 -0.59 -9.83 2.37
CA LEU A 97 -0.13 -11.17 2.74
C LEU A 97 0.72 -11.15 4.01
N GLU A 98 1.67 -10.23 4.10
CA GLU A 98 2.56 -10.08 5.26
C GLU A 98 1.79 -9.65 6.50
N ILE A 99 0.82 -8.74 6.34
CA ILE A 99 -0.02 -8.27 7.43
C ILE A 99 -0.86 -9.43 7.97
N GLU A 100 -1.60 -10.13 7.10
CA GLU A 100 -2.45 -11.26 7.49
C GLU A 100 -1.65 -12.43 8.09
N THR A 101 -0.41 -12.64 7.64
CA THR A 101 0.45 -13.73 8.11
C THR A 101 1.12 -13.43 9.45
N PHE A 102 1.66 -12.22 9.63
CA PHE A 102 2.57 -11.92 10.74
C PHE A 102 1.95 -11.05 11.84
N THR A 103 0.83 -10.37 11.59
CA THR A 103 0.16 -9.58 12.63
C THR A 103 -0.69 -10.45 13.54
N SER A 104 -0.73 -10.08 14.82
CA SER A 104 -1.51 -10.78 15.84
C SER A 104 -2.78 -10.03 16.23
N THR A 105 -2.84 -8.73 15.96
CA THR A 105 -3.94 -7.82 16.34
C THR A 105 -3.95 -6.61 15.43
N THR A 106 -5.07 -5.90 15.38
CA THR A 106 -5.20 -4.64 14.64
C THR A 106 -4.82 -3.44 15.51
N LEU A 107 -4.53 -2.29 14.90
CA LEU A 107 -4.25 -1.07 15.66
C LEU A 107 -5.46 -0.56 16.43
N SER A 108 -6.68 -0.83 15.96
CA SER A 108 -7.91 -0.50 16.68
C SER A 108 -7.99 -1.26 18.01
N GLU A 109 -7.78 -2.58 17.98
CA GLU A 109 -7.74 -3.43 19.19
C GLU A 109 -6.59 -3.03 20.12
N LEU A 110 -5.43 -2.66 19.57
CA LEU A 110 -4.26 -2.28 20.35
C LEU A 110 -4.49 -1.04 21.21
N LYS A 111 -5.45 -0.16 20.88
CA LYS A 111 -5.80 1.00 21.72
C LYS A 111 -6.21 0.59 23.13
N GLU A 112 -6.83 -0.58 23.27
CA GLU A 112 -7.14 -1.18 24.56
C GLU A 112 -6.00 -2.07 25.06
N LEU A 113 -4.83 -1.47 25.30
CA LEU A 113 -3.61 -2.16 25.75
C LEU A 113 -3.84 -3.05 26.98
N ALA A 114 -4.81 -2.74 27.84
CA ALA A 114 -5.14 -3.54 29.02
C ALA A 114 -5.49 -5.00 28.68
N ASN A 115 -6.06 -5.26 27.49
CA ASN A 115 -6.44 -6.61 27.05
C ASN A 115 -5.22 -7.48 26.68
N PHE A 116 -4.04 -6.87 26.55
CA PHE A 116 -2.83 -7.51 26.04
C PHE A 116 -1.70 -7.59 27.08
N ILE A 117 -1.96 -7.26 28.35
CA ILE A 117 -0.92 -7.27 29.41
C ILE A 117 -0.15 -8.60 29.43
N ASP A 118 1.18 -8.47 29.48
CA ASP A 118 2.17 -9.54 29.46
C ASP A 118 2.22 -10.39 28.19
N ARG A 119 1.52 -9.99 27.12
CA ARG A 119 1.52 -10.67 25.82
C ARG A 119 2.47 -10.01 24.82
N ASP A 120 3.06 -10.85 23.98
CA ASP A 120 3.77 -10.39 22.79
C ASP A 120 2.76 -10.10 21.68
N VAL A 121 2.89 -8.93 21.09
CA VAL A 121 1.94 -8.39 20.11
C VAL A 121 2.71 -7.90 18.90
N THR A 122 2.21 -8.24 17.71
CA THR A 122 2.75 -7.81 16.43
C THR A 122 1.67 -7.08 15.64
N VAL A 123 1.98 -5.88 15.19
CA VAL A 123 1.10 -5.03 14.39
C VAL A 123 1.84 -4.51 13.18
N ALA A 124 1.11 -4.11 12.15
CA ALA A 124 1.69 -3.58 10.93
C ALA A 124 0.93 -2.34 10.46
N GLY A 125 1.61 -1.46 9.73
CA GLY A 125 0.96 -0.31 9.13
C GLY A 125 1.94 0.64 8.47
N MET A 126 1.41 1.79 8.04
CA MET A 126 2.18 2.86 7.41
C MET A 126 2.45 3.98 8.41
N VAL A 127 3.68 4.49 8.44
CA VAL A 127 4.04 5.63 9.28
C VAL A 127 3.47 6.91 8.70
N THR A 128 2.69 7.64 9.49
CA THR A 128 1.99 8.87 9.04
C THR A 128 2.51 10.14 9.70
N ASP A 129 3.05 10.05 10.91
CA ASP A 129 3.64 11.18 11.64
C ASP A 129 4.83 10.69 12.46
N THR A 130 5.88 11.50 12.55
CA THR A 130 7.10 11.21 13.29
C THR A 130 7.58 12.45 14.02
N ARG A 131 7.98 12.32 15.28
CA ARG A 131 8.57 13.41 16.06
C ARG A 131 9.79 12.90 16.80
N ASN A 132 10.89 13.60 16.58
CA ASN A 132 12.14 13.34 17.27
C ASN A 132 12.40 14.47 18.26
N GLY A 133 12.90 14.14 19.44
CA GLY A 133 13.17 15.13 20.47
C GLY A 133 14.13 14.64 21.54
N ILE A 134 14.42 15.53 22.48
CA ILE A 134 15.24 15.24 23.66
C ILE A 134 14.34 15.43 24.88
N GLY A 135 14.24 14.40 25.71
CA GLY A 135 13.48 14.43 26.95
C GLY A 135 14.10 15.36 27.99
N LYS A 136 13.35 15.64 29.06
CA LYS A 136 13.78 16.52 30.17
C LYS A 136 15.09 16.06 30.85
N THR A 137 15.40 14.78 30.74
CA THR A 137 16.60 14.12 31.28
C THR A 137 17.78 14.12 30.31
N GLY A 138 17.68 14.82 29.17
CA GLY A 138 18.71 14.86 28.13
C GLY A 138 18.77 13.61 27.25
N LYS A 139 17.88 12.64 27.44
CA LYS A 139 17.84 11.40 26.66
C LYS A 139 17.00 11.56 25.38
N PRO A 140 17.39 10.94 24.25
CA PRO A 140 16.61 11.00 23.02
C PRO A 140 15.27 10.27 23.19
N TYR A 141 14.24 10.81 22.57
CA TYR A 141 12.94 10.16 22.44
C TYR A 141 12.38 10.42 21.05
N ASN A 142 11.77 9.39 20.47
CA ASN A 142 11.05 9.48 19.21
C ASN A 142 9.62 8.99 19.42
N THR A 143 8.66 9.65 18.78
CA THR A 143 7.30 9.12 18.63
C THR A 143 6.98 8.98 17.17
N PHE A 144 6.17 7.97 16.85
CA PHE A 144 5.65 7.81 15.51
C PHE A 144 4.21 7.32 15.57
N THR A 145 3.43 7.70 14.58
CA THR A 145 2.05 7.24 14.41
C THR A 145 2.03 6.22 13.29
N LEU A 146 1.56 5.02 13.60
CA LEU A 146 1.33 3.96 12.63
C LEU A 146 -0.16 3.94 12.29
N GLN A 147 -0.50 3.76 11.02
CA GLN A 147 -1.88 3.64 10.53
C GLN A 147 -2.06 2.33 9.78
N ASP A 148 -3.12 1.58 10.11
CA ASP A 148 -3.55 0.38 9.41
C ASP A 148 -4.92 0.58 8.75
N TYR A 149 -5.55 -0.51 8.29
CA TYR A 149 -6.89 -0.48 7.69
C TYR A 149 -8.00 -0.07 8.68
N THR A 150 -7.74 -0.21 9.98
CA THR A 150 -8.74 -0.06 11.05
C THR A 150 -8.61 1.29 11.74
N ASP A 151 -7.41 1.67 12.14
CA ASP A 151 -7.17 2.85 12.96
C ASP A 151 -5.69 3.28 12.94
N SER A 152 -5.33 4.22 13.80
CA SER A 152 -3.97 4.65 14.04
C SER A 152 -3.60 4.52 15.51
N PHE A 153 -2.32 4.21 15.76
CA PHE A 153 -1.76 4.10 17.10
C PHE A 153 -0.43 4.86 17.18
N ARG A 154 -0.24 5.63 18.24
CA ARG A 154 1.00 6.37 18.49
C ARG A 154 1.92 5.58 19.39
N PHE A 155 3.09 5.23 18.86
CA PHE A 155 4.16 4.59 19.60
C PHE A 155 5.15 5.62 20.11
N ALA A 156 5.78 5.32 21.24
CA ALA A 156 6.87 6.09 21.82
C ALA A 156 8.08 5.19 22.04
N VAL A 157 9.25 5.68 21.65
CA VAL A 157 10.54 4.99 21.74
C VAL A 157 11.50 5.88 22.49
N PHE A 158 12.22 5.32 23.47
CA PHE A 158 13.07 6.07 24.38
C PHE A 158 14.51 5.54 24.37
N ASP A 159 15.44 6.38 24.81
CA ASP A 159 16.81 6.01 25.13
C ASP A 159 17.53 5.32 23.95
N LYS A 160 18.05 4.10 24.16
CA LYS A 160 18.81 3.36 23.14
C LYS A 160 17.93 2.92 21.97
N ASP A 161 16.71 2.48 22.28
CA ASP A 161 15.73 2.03 21.29
C ASP A 161 15.37 3.18 20.34
N SER A 162 15.36 4.43 20.85
CA SER A 162 15.11 5.62 20.03
C SER A 162 16.17 5.81 18.95
N VAL A 163 17.44 5.57 19.29
CA VAL A 163 18.56 5.69 18.35
C VAL A 163 18.57 4.53 17.36
N GLU A 164 18.33 3.31 17.84
CA GLU A 164 18.33 2.08 17.02
C GLU A 164 17.20 2.08 15.98
N PHE A 165 15.98 2.41 16.42
CA PHE A 165 14.81 2.36 15.56
C PHE A 165 14.58 3.63 14.76
N GLY A 166 15.29 4.72 15.06
CA GLY A 166 15.13 6.02 14.37
C GLY A 166 15.22 5.94 12.84
N LYS A 167 16.02 5.02 12.30
CA LYS A 167 16.15 4.78 10.84
C LYS A 167 14.87 4.28 10.17
N PHE A 168 13.94 3.68 10.92
CA PHE A 168 12.67 3.18 10.40
C PHE A 168 11.53 4.20 10.54
N LEU A 169 11.70 5.22 11.40
CA LEU A 169 10.67 6.20 11.72
C LEU A 169 10.65 7.31 10.67
N VAL A 170 10.28 6.95 9.45
CA VAL A 170 10.17 7.85 8.30
C VAL A 170 8.74 7.79 7.77
N ASN A 171 8.13 8.95 7.56
CA ASN A 171 6.78 9.02 6.99
C ASN A 171 6.72 8.31 5.64
N GLY A 172 5.65 7.51 5.44
CA GLY A 172 5.46 6.68 4.26
C GLY A 172 6.13 5.31 4.33
N PHE A 173 6.93 5.01 5.36
CA PHE A 173 7.47 3.66 5.52
C PHE A 173 6.40 2.70 6.02
N PHE A 174 6.46 1.47 5.52
CA PHE A 174 5.60 0.36 5.89
C PHE A 174 6.33 -0.54 6.88
N LEU A 175 5.82 -0.61 8.11
CA LEU A 175 6.51 -1.26 9.21
C LEU A 175 5.70 -2.43 9.77
N LEU A 176 6.40 -3.51 10.10
CA LEU A 176 5.97 -4.56 11.02
C LEU A 176 6.62 -4.30 12.38
N VAL A 177 5.82 -4.01 13.39
CA VAL A 177 6.27 -3.67 14.74
C VAL A 177 5.88 -4.81 15.68
N LYS A 178 6.89 -5.44 16.27
CA LYS A 178 6.71 -6.46 17.30
C LYS A 178 7.14 -5.92 18.64
N GLY A 179 6.33 -6.15 19.66
CA GLY A 179 6.61 -5.70 21.01
C GLY A 179 5.88 -6.53 22.06
N ARG A 180 5.99 -6.08 23.29
CA ARG A 180 5.30 -6.65 24.44
C ARG A 180 4.50 -5.57 25.12
N VAL A 181 3.24 -5.85 25.42
CA VAL A 181 2.44 -4.97 26.26
C VAL A 181 2.73 -5.32 27.71
N GLN A 182 3.16 -4.33 28.48
CA GLN A 182 3.58 -4.52 29.88
C GLN A 182 3.04 -3.36 30.73
N LYS A 183 2.96 -3.57 32.05
CA LYS A 183 2.65 -2.48 32.97
C LYS A 183 3.82 -1.49 33.01
N LYS A 184 3.52 -0.20 32.91
CA LYS A 184 4.53 0.86 32.99
C LYS A 184 5.19 0.87 34.37
N ARG A 185 6.52 0.94 34.40
CA ARG A 185 7.28 1.03 35.65
C ARG A 185 6.91 2.33 36.40
N GLY A 186 6.28 2.18 37.56
CA GLY A 186 5.87 3.29 38.43
C GLY A 186 4.39 3.69 38.33
N ASN A 187 3.64 3.16 37.36
CA ASN A 187 2.18 3.32 37.29
C ASN A 187 1.54 2.05 36.70
N GLU A 188 1.13 1.13 37.58
CA GLU A 188 0.58 -0.17 37.14
C GLU A 188 -0.77 -0.08 36.44
N ASN A 189 -1.48 1.05 36.57
CA ASN A 189 -2.78 1.27 35.93
C ASN A 189 -2.65 1.73 34.46
N GLU A 190 -1.45 2.08 34.00
CA GLU A 190 -1.18 2.46 32.61
C GLU A 190 -0.32 1.39 31.93
N PRO A 191 -0.90 0.50 31.12
CA PRO A 191 -0.11 -0.39 30.27
C PRO A 191 0.63 0.40 29.19
N GLU A 192 1.83 -0.05 28.84
CA GLU A 192 2.66 0.49 27.77
C GLU A 192 3.01 -0.61 26.75
N PHE A 193 3.15 -0.21 25.49
CA PHE A 193 3.68 -1.09 24.44
C PHE A 193 5.20 -0.90 24.33
N ARG A 194 5.96 -1.92 24.72
CA ARG A 194 7.43 -1.92 24.57
C ARG A 194 7.83 -2.61 23.29
N ILE A 195 8.38 -1.83 22.35
CA ILE A 195 8.86 -2.34 21.06
C ILE A 195 10.09 -3.24 21.28
N LYS A 196 10.08 -4.41 20.62
CA LYS A 196 11.19 -5.37 20.59
C LYS A 196 11.92 -5.31 19.26
N THR A 197 11.19 -5.30 18.15
CA THR A 197 11.76 -5.24 16.80
C THR A 197 10.87 -4.42 15.87
N ILE A 198 11.50 -3.76 14.90
CA ILE A 198 10.85 -3.08 13.78
C ILE A 198 11.47 -3.62 12.49
N ASN A 199 10.64 -4.08 11.57
CA ASN A 199 11.06 -4.54 10.25
C ASN A 199 10.28 -3.76 9.18
N LEU A 200 10.90 -3.54 8.02
CA LEU A 200 10.18 -3.03 6.86
C LEU A 200 9.32 -4.16 6.29
N LEU A 201 8.05 -3.89 5.98
CA LEU A 201 7.17 -4.89 5.38
C LEU A 201 7.71 -5.42 4.04
N SER A 202 8.43 -4.59 3.28
CA SER A 202 9.13 -5.01 2.07
C SER A 202 10.23 -6.06 2.32
N SER A 203 10.90 -6.00 3.46
CA SER A 203 11.94 -6.97 3.85
C SER A 203 11.34 -8.21 4.51
N VAL A 204 10.20 -8.07 5.18
CA VAL A 204 9.51 -9.19 5.87
C VAL A 204 9.22 -10.33 4.90
N ARG A 205 8.78 -10.02 3.68
CA ARG A 205 8.48 -11.06 2.68
C ARG A 205 9.69 -11.91 2.34
N ASP A 206 10.81 -11.27 2.05
CA ASP A 206 12.03 -11.94 1.60
C ASP A 206 12.80 -12.61 2.79
N GLU A 207 12.69 -12.06 4.01
CA GLU A 207 13.44 -12.54 5.18
C GLU A 207 12.67 -13.56 6.05
N LEU A 208 11.37 -13.36 6.24
CA LEU A 208 10.57 -14.15 7.19
C LEU A 208 9.80 -15.28 6.51
N ILE A 209 9.41 -15.15 5.23
CA ILE A 209 8.73 -16.23 4.51
C ILE A 209 9.76 -17.19 3.93
N LYS A 210 9.88 -18.35 4.56
CA LYS A 210 10.87 -19.37 4.17
C LYS A 210 10.29 -20.37 3.20
N ASN A 211 9.00 -20.67 3.30
CA ASN A 211 8.33 -21.61 2.41
C ASN A 211 6.92 -21.15 2.03
N VAL A 212 6.52 -21.50 0.81
CA VAL A 212 5.15 -21.39 0.31
C VAL A 212 4.66 -22.79 0.02
N THR A 213 3.52 -23.16 0.57
CA THR A 213 2.84 -24.42 0.29
C THR A 213 1.58 -24.16 -0.52
N ILE A 214 1.60 -24.56 -1.80
CA ILE A 214 0.43 -24.52 -2.68
C ILE A 214 -0.37 -25.80 -2.47
N LYS A 215 -1.61 -25.67 -1.99
CA LYS A 215 -2.55 -26.77 -1.85
C LYS A 215 -3.41 -26.87 -3.10
N VAL A 216 -3.58 -28.07 -3.61
CA VAL A 216 -4.37 -28.34 -4.81
C VAL A 216 -5.09 -29.68 -4.67
N LYS A 217 -6.33 -29.78 -5.15
CA LYS A 217 -7.03 -31.06 -5.19
C LYS A 217 -6.49 -31.92 -6.31
N ALA A 218 -6.35 -33.22 -6.08
CA ALA A 218 -5.87 -34.15 -7.10
C ALA A 218 -6.71 -34.10 -8.40
N ALA A 219 -8.03 -33.90 -8.28
CA ALA A 219 -8.95 -33.80 -9.42
C ALA A 219 -8.75 -32.55 -10.28
N ASP A 220 -8.24 -31.46 -9.70
CA ASP A 220 -8.07 -30.19 -10.40
C ASP A 220 -6.70 -30.09 -11.11
N ILE A 221 -5.83 -31.09 -10.92
CA ILE A 221 -4.52 -31.12 -11.56
C ILE A 221 -4.68 -31.50 -13.04
N ASN A 222 -4.48 -30.52 -13.92
CA ASN A 222 -4.44 -30.71 -15.35
C ASN A 222 -3.17 -30.08 -15.97
N GLN A 223 -2.92 -30.34 -17.25
CA GLN A 223 -1.73 -29.82 -17.95
C GLN A 223 -1.71 -28.29 -18.04
N GLU A 224 -2.87 -27.65 -18.12
CA GLU A 224 -2.99 -26.19 -18.20
C GLU A 224 -2.52 -25.53 -16.91
N LEU A 225 -3.05 -25.98 -15.76
CA LEU A 225 -2.67 -25.51 -14.43
C LEU A 225 -1.17 -25.72 -14.17
N ILE A 226 -0.64 -26.89 -14.54
CA ILE A 226 0.79 -27.19 -14.41
C ILE A 226 1.63 -26.19 -15.23
N ASN A 227 1.21 -25.88 -16.46
CA ASN A 227 1.93 -24.95 -17.33
C ASN A 227 1.84 -23.51 -16.82
N GLN A 228 0.68 -23.08 -16.33
CA GLN A 228 0.52 -21.76 -15.70
C GLN A 228 1.44 -21.62 -14.48
N ILE A 229 1.38 -22.56 -13.54
CA ILE A 229 2.24 -22.56 -12.34
C ILE A 229 3.72 -22.54 -12.74
N LYS A 230 4.12 -23.36 -13.73
CA LYS A 230 5.51 -23.36 -14.24
C LYS A 230 5.94 -22.01 -14.81
N GLN A 231 5.06 -21.32 -15.53
CA GLN A 231 5.36 -20.01 -16.11
C GLN A 231 5.59 -18.97 -15.02
N TYR A 232 4.71 -18.92 -14.02
CA TYR A 232 4.85 -18.03 -12.88
C TYR A 232 6.11 -18.31 -12.05
N ILE A 233 6.43 -19.58 -11.82
CA ILE A 233 7.66 -19.99 -11.13
C ILE A 233 8.91 -19.53 -11.90
N LYS A 234 8.93 -19.72 -13.23
CA LYS A 234 10.08 -19.37 -14.07
C LYS A 234 10.33 -17.86 -14.12
N ASN A 235 9.26 -17.07 -14.07
CA ASN A 235 9.34 -15.62 -14.12
C ASN A 235 9.75 -15.00 -12.77
N ASN A 236 9.70 -15.75 -11.68
CA ASN A 236 9.94 -15.24 -10.32
C ASN A 236 10.97 -16.08 -9.55
N PRO A 237 12.25 -16.12 -9.97
CA PRO A 237 13.31 -16.76 -9.19
C PRO A 237 13.53 -16.04 -7.86
N GLY A 238 13.78 -16.78 -6.78
CA GLY A 238 14.00 -16.21 -5.45
C GLY A 238 14.58 -17.21 -4.44
N GLU A 239 14.38 -16.95 -3.15
CA GLU A 239 14.95 -17.74 -2.04
C GLU A 239 13.91 -18.60 -1.30
N THR A 240 12.62 -18.40 -1.54
CA THR A 240 11.55 -19.08 -0.81
C THR A 240 11.36 -20.51 -1.36
N GLU A 241 11.29 -21.49 -0.45
CA GLU A 241 11.09 -22.90 -0.80
C GLU A 241 9.65 -23.15 -1.25
N LEU A 242 9.48 -23.73 -2.45
CA LEU A 242 8.17 -24.10 -2.96
C LEU A 242 7.79 -25.53 -2.55
N ARG A 243 6.63 -25.64 -1.90
CA ARG A 243 6.01 -26.90 -1.49
C ARG A 243 4.62 -27.01 -2.13
N PHE A 244 4.18 -28.24 -2.34
CA PHE A 244 2.83 -28.55 -2.77
C PHE A 244 2.17 -29.49 -1.76
N LEU A 245 0.87 -29.34 -1.55
CA LEU A 245 0.05 -30.29 -0.82
C LEU A 245 -1.06 -30.74 -1.76
N VAL A 246 -0.87 -31.89 -2.39
CA VAL A 246 -1.91 -32.50 -3.22
C VAL A 246 -2.83 -33.29 -2.29
N TYR A 247 -4.12 -32.98 -2.30
CA TYR A 247 -5.07 -33.69 -1.45
C TYR A 247 -6.28 -34.17 -2.25
N ASP A 248 -6.88 -35.26 -1.78
CA ASP A 248 -8.13 -35.77 -2.31
C ASP A 248 -9.14 -35.85 -1.16
N PRO A 249 -10.20 -35.01 -1.17
CA PRO A 249 -11.24 -35.01 -0.14
C PRO A 249 -11.97 -36.35 -0.01
N GLU A 250 -12.14 -37.10 -1.11
CA GLU A 250 -12.93 -38.34 -1.10
C GLU A 250 -12.16 -39.46 -0.41
N SER A 251 -10.91 -39.67 -0.80
CA SER A 251 -10.04 -40.67 -0.18
C SER A 251 -9.41 -40.22 1.14
N LYS A 252 -9.54 -38.93 1.51
CA LYS A 252 -8.88 -38.28 2.65
C LYS A 252 -7.35 -38.44 2.64
N ILE A 253 -6.77 -38.60 1.46
CA ILE A 253 -5.33 -38.72 1.28
C ILE A 253 -4.75 -37.32 1.05
N SER A 254 -3.60 -37.06 1.67
CA SER A 254 -2.80 -35.86 1.38
C SER A 254 -1.35 -36.26 1.12
N LEU A 255 -0.78 -35.71 0.05
CA LEU A 255 0.57 -35.95 -0.41
C LEU A 255 1.35 -34.63 -0.38
N PRO A 256 2.18 -34.42 0.66
CA PRO A 256 3.10 -33.30 0.69
C PRO A 256 4.24 -33.56 -0.29
N LEU A 257 4.46 -32.61 -1.19
CA LEU A 257 5.55 -32.59 -2.16
C LEU A 257 6.39 -31.33 -1.91
N PHE A 258 7.69 -31.40 -2.15
CA PHE A 258 8.57 -30.25 -2.00
C PHE A 258 9.54 -30.19 -3.17
N SER A 259 9.80 -28.98 -3.62
CA SER A 259 10.82 -28.72 -4.62
C SER A 259 12.20 -28.71 -3.96
N ARG A 260 13.14 -29.48 -4.52
CA ARG A 260 14.54 -29.50 -4.04
C ARG A 260 15.42 -28.46 -4.72
N SER A 261 15.10 -28.08 -5.96
CA SER A 261 15.96 -27.28 -6.82
C SER A 261 15.37 -25.91 -7.16
N ILE A 262 14.05 -25.77 -7.10
CA ILE A 262 13.36 -24.54 -7.45
C ILE A 262 13.05 -23.76 -6.17
N ARG A 263 13.54 -22.52 -6.14
CA ARG A 263 13.18 -21.49 -5.18
C ARG A 263 12.56 -20.32 -5.92
N ILE A 264 11.57 -19.70 -5.30
CA ILE A 264 10.76 -18.65 -5.90
C ILE A 264 10.78 -17.39 -5.05
N ARG A 265 10.48 -16.25 -5.66
CA ARG A 265 10.16 -15.02 -4.95
C ARG A 265 8.65 -14.83 -4.96
N LEU A 266 8.05 -14.61 -3.80
CA LEU A 266 6.67 -14.16 -3.72
C LEU A 266 6.60 -12.69 -4.14
N ASN A 267 6.05 -12.40 -5.30
CA ASN A 267 5.67 -11.05 -5.70
C ASN A 267 4.14 -10.92 -5.67
N ASN A 268 3.63 -9.70 -5.81
CA ASN A 268 2.19 -9.47 -5.79
C ASN A 268 1.51 -10.23 -6.94
N ASP A 269 2.12 -10.30 -8.13
CA ASP A 269 1.55 -11.04 -9.27
C ASP A 269 1.35 -12.54 -8.97
N LEU A 270 2.32 -13.18 -8.32
CA LEU A 270 2.22 -14.59 -7.92
C LEU A 270 1.20 -14.78 -6.82
N THR A 271 1.19 -13.91 -5.80
CA THR A 271 0.22 -13.98 -4.72
C THR A 271 -1.21 -13.82 -5.25
N THR A 272 -1.46 -12.82 -6.10
CA THR A 272 -2.77 -12.60 -6.73
C THR A 272 -3.18 -13.77 -7.61
N PHE A 273 -2.26 -14.36 -8.40
CA PHE A 273 -2.55 -15.57 -9.16
C PHE A 273 -2.97 -16.74 -8.26
N LEU A 274 -2.32 -16.92 -7.10
CA LEU A 274 -2.66 -17.99 -6.17
C LEU A 274 -4.00 -17.73 -5.45
N GLU A 275 -4.36 -16.47 -5.20
CA GLU A 275 -5.63 -16.08 -4.55
C GLU A 275 -6.82 -16.16 -5.52
N ASP A 276 -6.66 -15.72 -6.77
CA ASP A 276 -7.74 -15.66 -7.75
C ASP A 276 -8.04 -17.01 -8.40
N HIS A 277 -7.10 -17.96 -8.36
CA HIS A 277 -7.28 -19.24 -9.03
C HIS A 277 -8.17 -20.19 -8.19
N PRO A 278 -9.36 -20.58 -8.68
CA PRO A 278 -10.39 -21.26 -7.86
C PRO A 278 -9.99 -22.65 -7.35
N ALA A 279 -9.02 -23.29 -8.01
CA ALA A 279 -8.51 -24.60 -7.64
C ALA A 279 -7.30 -24.57 -6.69
N LEU A 280 -6.75 -23.39 -6.39
CA LEU A 280 -5.55 -23.24 -5.58
C LEU A 280 -5.92 -22.64 -4.22
N ASP A 281 -5.23 -23.13 -3.20
CA ASP A 281 -5.12 -22.49 -1.89
C ASP A 281 -3.63 -22.45 -1.55
N PHE A 282 -3.17 -21.53 -0.71
CA PHE A 282 -1.77 -21.49 -0.33
C PHE A 282 -1.57 -21.11 1.12
N LYS A 283 -0.41 -21.49 1.64
CA LYS A 283 0.03 -21.14 2.99
C LYS A 283 1.49 -20.76 2.98
N VAL A 284 1.83 -19.68 3.65
CA VAL A 284 3.21 -19.24 3.88
C VAL A 284 3.65 -19.58 5.31
N ASN A 285 4.92 -19.94 5.49
CA ASN A 285 5.54 -20.11 6.82
C ASN A 285 7.01 -19.65 6.84
#